data_AF-A0AAE3SXM3-F1
#
_entry.id   AF-A0AAE3SXM3-F1
#
_cell.length_a   1.000
_cell.length_b   1.000
_cell.length_c   1.000
_cell.angle_alpha   90.00
_cell.angle_beta   90.00
_cell.angle_gamma   90.00
#
_symmetry.space_group_name_H-M   'P 1'
#
loop_
_entity.id
_entity.type
_entity.pdbx_description
1 polymer ?
#
loop_
_entity_poly.entity_id
_entity_poly.type
_entity_poly.pdbx_seq_one_letter_code
_entity_poly.pdbx_strand_id
1 'polypeptide(L)'
;MSDLSSAQEALLGQVEQQLAVVDRCLLADDPDALDRAAAELRQLSVGFAQALGAQLSAASLSPALRSRIEAVGQRLDLQRESLARRSVRVDRALASLMGPAVSVTYSMPGRSSSFGVH
;
A
#
# COMPACT_ATOMS: atom_id res chain seq x y z
N MET A 1 29.82 10.99 22.63
CA MET A 1 28.39 10.60 22.54
C MET A 1 27.65 11.21 21.33
N SER A 2 28.33 11.88 20.40
CA SER A 2 27.69 12.53 19.24
C SER A 2 27.50 11.62 18.02
N ASP A 3 28.33 10.57 17.88
CA ASP A 3 28.25 9.63 16.75
C ASP A 3 26.91 8.87 16.67
N LEU A 4 26.30 8.58 17.83
CA LEU A 4 25.07 7.80 17.91
C LEU A 4 23.85 8.58 17.39
N SER A 5 23.72 9.85 17.79
CA SER A 5 22.67 10.73 17.27
C SER A 5 22.83 10.95 15.77
N SER A 6 24.08 11.08 15.30
CA SER A 6 24.39 11.26 13.89
C SER A 6 24.00 10.04 13.05
N ALA A 7 24.25 8.82 13.57
CA ALA A 7 23.85 7.58 12.91
C ALA A 7 22.32 7.43 12.82
N GLN A 8 21.59 7.81 13.87
CA GLN A 8 20.12 7.78 13.88
C GLN A 8 19.52 8.78 12.90
N GLU A 9 20.09 9.99 12.82
CA GLU A 9 19.69 10.99 11.83
C GLU A 9 19.96 10.52 10.39
N ALA A 10 21.08 9.87 10.14
CA ALA A 10 21.41 9.30 8.83
C ALA A 10 20.40 8.20 8.42
N LEU A 11 20.08 7.28 9.34
CA LEU A 11 19.11 6.22 9.07
C LEU A 11 17.70 6.77 8.82
N LEU A 12 17.25 7.76 9.62
CA LEU A 12 15.98 8.41 9.36
C LEU A 12 15.98 9.17 8.02
N GLY A 13 17.08 9.84 7.69
CA GLY A 13 17.25 10.51 6.40
C GLY A 13 17.15 9.55 5.22
N GLN A 14 17.66 8.33 5.34
CA GLN A 14 17.51 7.30 4.31
C GLN A 14 16.05 6.87 4.14
N VAL A 15 15.31 6.68 5.25
CA VAL A 15 13.88 6.36 5.21
C VAL A 15 13.09 7.49 4.53
N GLU A 16 13.37 8.75 4.88
CA GLU A 16 12.71 9.92 4.28
C GLU A 16 12.99 10.06 2.78
N GLN A 17 14.22 9.81 2.35
CA GLN A 17 14.60 9.80 0.93
C GLN A 17 13.89 8.69 0.17
N GLN A 18 13.83 7.48 0.74
CA GLN A 18 13.13 6.37 0.09
C GLN A 18 11.62 6.61 0.02
N LEU A 19 11.02 7.27 1.01
CA LEU A 19 9.64 7.72 0.93
C LEU A 19 9.39 8.66 -0.26
N ALA A 20 10.33 9.57 -0.53
CA ALA A 20 10.25 10.44 -1.72
C ALA A 20 10.46 9.69 -3.04
N VAL A 21 11.17 8.55 -3.04
CA VAL A 21 11.25 7.65 -4.20
C VAL A 21 9.89 6.99 -4.44
N VAL A 22 9.27 6.43 -3.40
CA VAL A 22 7.94 5.82 -3.49
C VAL A 22 6.89 6.81 -4.00
N ASP A 23 6.90 8.06 -3.50
CA ASP A 23 6.00 9.11 -4.00
C ASP A 23 6.18 9.37 -5.50
N ARG A 24 7.42 9.39 -5.99
CA ARG A 24 7.71 9.55 -7.43
C ARG A 24 7.24 8.35 -8.24
N CYS A 25 7.43 7.13 -7.76
CA CYS A 25 6.94 5.92 -8.42
C CYS A 25 5.40 5.89 -8.49
N LEU A 26 4.72 6.30 -7.41
CA LEU A 26 3.27 6.43 -7.38
C LEU A 26 2.73 7.44 -8.42
N LEU A 27 3.49 8.49 -8.71
CA LEU A 27 3.14 9.49 -9.73
C LEU A 27 3.48 9.03 -11.15
N ALA A 28 4.53 8.21 -11.31
CA ALA A 28 4.96 7.67 -12.60
C ALA A 28 4.07 6.53 -13.12
N ASP A 29 3.19 5.98 -12.28
CA ASP A 29 2.29 4.85 -12.57
C ASP A 29 3.03 3.59 -13.06
N ASP A 30 4.26 3.41 -12.57
CA ASP A 30 5.10 2.24 -12.83
C ASP A 30 4.97 1.25 -11.65
N PRO A 31 4.20 0.15 -11.80
CA PRO A 31 3.96 -0.80 -10.72
C PRO A 31 5.21 -1.58 -10.32
N ASP A 32 6.09 -1.91 -11.26
CA ASP A 32 7.32 -2.67 -10.98
C ASP A 32 8.36 -1.82 -10.26
N ALA A 33 8.45 -0.52 -10.60
CA ALA A 33 9.28 0.42 -9.86
C ALA A 33 8.72 0.68 -8.46
N LEU A 34 7.40 0.77 -8.32
CA LEU A 34 6.74 0.99 -7.04
C LEU A 34 6.96 -0.18 -6.08
N ASP A 35 6.79 -1.42 -6.54
CA ASP A 35 7.00 -2.62 -5.72
C ASP A 35 8.44 -2.71 -5.20
N ARG A 36 9.43 -2.42 -6.05
CA ARG A 36 10.84 -2.37 -5.63
C ARG A 36 11.09 -1.27 -4.60
N ALA A 37 10.59 -0.06 -4.87
CA ALA A 37 10.76 1.07 -3.97
C ALA A 37 10.11 0.83 -2.60
N ALA A 38 8.93 0.18 -2.58
CA ALA A 38 8.22 -0.19 -1.36
C ALA A 38 8.94 -1.30 -0.56
N ALA A 39 9.50 -2.30 -1.25
CA ALA A 39 10.28 -3.36 -0.61
C ALA A 39 11.53 -2.79 0.09
N GLU A 40 12.24 -1.88 -0.59
CA GLU A 40 13.41 -1.19 -0.05
C GLU A 40 13.05 -0.25 1.11
N LEU A 41 11.93 0.49 1.02
CA LEU A 41 11.41 1.30 2.12
C LEU A 41 11.12 0.46 3.36
N ARG A 42 10.52 -0.73 3.18
CA ARG A 42 10.26 -1.66 4.27
C ARG A 42 11.57 -2.15 4.92
N GLN A 43 12.58 -2.49 4.13
CA GLN A 43 13.88 -2.91 4.64
C GLN A 43 14.56 -1.80 5.46
N LEU A 44 14.60 -0.57 4.93
CA LEU A 44 15.16 0.59 5.63
C LEU A 44 14.40 0.91 6.92
N SER A 45 13.07 0.81 6.89
CA SER A 45 12.22 1.06 8.06
C SER A 45 12.44 0.02 9.16
N VAL A 46 12.59 -1.26 8.80
CA VAL A 46 12.92 -2.33 9.75
C VAL A 46 14.32 -2.13 10.32
N GLY A 47 15.31 -1.81 9.49
CA GLY A 47 16.67 -1.53 9.95
C GLY A 47 16.72 -0.33 10.90
N PHE A 48 15.98 0.74 10.59
CA PHE A 48 15.82 1.90 11.46
C PHE A 48 15.16 1.53 12.79
N ALA A 49 14.04 0.80 12.78
CA ALA A 49 13.35 0.37 13.98
C ALA A 49 14.21 -0.54 14.87
N GLN A 50 15.00 -1.43 14.27
CA GLN A 50 15.96 -2.28 14.99
C GLN A 50 17.08 -1.45 15.63
N ALA A 51 17.66 -0.50 14.89
CA ALA A 51 18.68 0.40 15.43
C ALA A 51 18.12 1.25 16.59
N LEU A 52 16.86 1.69 16.48
CA LEU A 52 16.16 2.42 17.54
C LEU A 52 15.93 1.53 18.78
N GLY A 53 15.39 0.33 18.57
CA GLY A 53 15.00 -0.59 19.65
C GLY A 53 16.18 -1.22 20.40
N ALA A 54 17.32 -1.41 19.72
CA ALA A 54 18.54 -1.91 20.34
C ALA A 54 19.25 -0.87 21.23
N GLN A 55 18.89 0.42 21.11
CA GLN A 55 19.70 1.53 21.61
C GLN A 55 18.94 2.55 22.47
N LEU A 56 17.60 2.48 22.56
CA LEU A 56 16.81 3.50 23.25
C LEU A 56 15.85 2.95 24.31
N SER A 57 16.00 3.47 25.53
CA SER A 57 14.81 3.86 26.29
C SER A 57 14.22 5.09 25.60
N ALA A 58 12.90 5.12 25.35
CA ALA A 58 12.21 6.17 24.58
C ALA A 58 12.45 7.63 25.08
N ALA A 59 13.08 7.78 26.25
CA ALA A 59 13.52 9.04 26.85
C ALA A 59 14.75 9.70 26.19
N SER A 60 15.51 9.01 25.33
CA SER A 60 16.72 9.57 24.71
C SER A 60 16.54 10.11 23.27
N LEU A 61 15.33 10.08 22.70
CA LEU A 61 15.06 10.74 21.40
C LEU A 61 14.95 12.25 21.57
N SER A 62 15.64 13.00 20.72
CA SER A 62 15.41 14.43 20.62
C SER A 62 13.98 14.72 20.13
N PRO A 63 13.35 15.83 20.56
CA PRO A 63 12.02 16.21 20.09
C PRO A 63 11.95 16.36 18.57
N ALA A 64 13.01 16.84 17.93
CA ALA A 64 13.11 16.99 16.48
C ALA A 64 13.07 15.63 15.76
N LEU A 65 13.80 14.63 16.26
CA LEU A 65 13.81 13.29 15.70
C LEU A 65 12.44 12.62 15.83
N ARG A 66 11.78 12.78 16.99
CA ARG A 66 10.41 12.30 17.22
C ARG A 66 9.41 12.89 16.22
N SER A 67 9.43 14.21 16.03
CA SER A 67 8.53 14.89 15.08
C SER A 67 8.71 14.38 13.65
N ARG A 68 9.95 14.13 13.22
CA ARG A 68 10.22 13.57 11.89
C ARG A 68 9.73 12.13 11.74
N ILE A 69 9.89 11.28 12.77
CA ILE A 69 9.35 9.92 12.77
C ILE A 69 7.81 9.94 12.65
N GLU A 70 7.15 10.84 13.38
CA GLU A 70 5.69 11.02 13.27
C GLU A 70 5.28 11.48 11.86
N ALA A 71 6.01 12.42 11.26
CA ALA A 71 5.75 12.88 9.89
C ALA A 71 5.94 11.76 8.86
N VAL A 72 6.96 10.92 9.03
CA VAL A 72 7.16 9.70 8.23
C VAL A 72 5.96 8.76 8.35
N GLY A 73 5.48 8.51 9.58
CA GLY A 73 4.29 7.69 9.83
C GLY A 73 3.05 8.22 9.11
N GLN A 74 2.78 9.53 9.22
CA GLN A 74 1.66 10.17 8.54
C GLN A 74 1.74 10.03 7.01
N ARG A 75 2.93 10.17 6.43
CA ARG A 75 3.12 10.00 4.98
C ARG A 75 2.86 8.55 4.54
N LEU A 76 3.30 7.57 5.32
CA LEU A 76 3.02 6.15 5.05
C LEU A 76 1.52 5.86 5.06
N ASP A 77 0.77 6.42 6.00
CA ASP A 77 -0.68 6.24 6.07
C ASP A 77 -1.39 6.81 4.84
N LEU A 78 -0.99 7.99 4.38
CA LEU A 78 -1.50 8.59 3.15
C LEU A 78 -1.19 7.75 1.90
N GLN A 79 0.02 7.19 1.81
CA GLN A 79 0.39 6.30 0.72
C GLN A 79 -0.47 5.02 0.71
N ARG A 80 -0.68 4.40 1.87
CA ARG A 80 -1.55 3.22 2.01
C ARG A 80 -2.98 3.51 1.61
N GLU A 81 -3.52 4.67 2.00
CA GLU A 81 -4.85 5.08 1.60
C GLU A 81 -4.96 5.29 0.08
N SER A 82 -3.98 5.96 -0.53
CA SER A 82 -3.92 6.17 -1.98
C SER A 82 -3.91 4.84 -2.74
N LEU A 83 -3.12 3.87 -2.28
CA LEU A 83 -3.07 2.53 -2.85
C LEU A 83 -4.40 1.78 -2.72
N ALA A 84 -5.02 1.79 -1.53
CA ALA A 84 -6.32 1.16 -1.31
C ALA A 84 -7.40 1.73 -2.25
N ARG A 85 -7.42 3.05 -2.42
CA ARG A 85 -8.33 3.73 -3.36
C ARG A 85 -8.05 3.38 -4.83
N ARG A 86 -6.78 3.13 -5.21
CA ARG A 86 -6.42 2.67 -6.56
C ARG A 86 -6.89 1.23 -6.79
N SER A 87 -6.66 0.32 -5.83
CA SER A 87 -7.12 -1.07 -5.91
C SER A 87 -8.63 -1.17 -6.13
N VAL A 88 -9.43 -0.44 -5.32
CA VAL A 88 -10.90 -0.43 -5.47
C VAL A 88 -11.35 0.06 -6.85
N ARG A 89 -10.63 1.02 -7.44
CA ARG A 89 -10.94 1.49 -8.81
C ARG A 89 -10.63 0.43 -9.85
N VAL A 90 -9.49 -0.26 -9.74
CA VAL A 90 -9.12 -1.39 -10.60
C VAL A 90 -10.15 -2.51 -10.49
N ASP A 91 -10.53 -2.91 -9.28
CA ASP A 91 -11.52 -3.97 -9.04
C ASP A 91 -12.88 -3.63 -9.67
N ARG A 92 -13.33 -2.36 -9.55
CA ARG A 92 -14.57 -1.90 -10.19
C ARG A 92 -14.46 -1.88 -11.72
N ALA A 93 -13.32 -1.47 -12.27
CA ALA A 93 -13.09 -1.50 -13.71
C ALA A 93 -13.11 -2.94 -14.25
N LEU A 94 -12.46 -3.87 -13.55
CA LEU A 94 -12.49 -5.30 -13.87
C LEU A 94 -13.92 -5.86 -13.78
N ALA A 95 -14.67 -5.55 -12.73
CA ALA A 95 -16.06 -5.97 -12.59
C ALA A 95 -16.95 -5.44 -13.73
N SER A 96 -16.72 -4.21 -14.18
CA SER A 96 -17.44 -3.62 -15.31
C SER A 96 -17.07 -4.28 -16.65
N LEU A 97 -15.83 -4.71 -16.83
CA LEU A 97 -15.35 -5.38 -18.06
C LEU A 97 -15.82 -6.84 -18.14
N MET A 98 -15.81 -7.54 -17.00
CA MET A 98 -16.28 -8.93 -16.89
C MET A 98 -17.80 -9.06 -17.09
N GLY A 99 -18.54 -7.95 -16.97
CA GLY A 99 -20.00 -7.94 -16.93
C GLY A 99 -20.55 -8.63 -15.68
N PRO A 100 -21.86 -8.50 -15.38
CA PRO A 100 -22.48 -9.40 -14.42
C PRO A 100 -22.29 -10.83 -14.92
N ALA A 101 -21.83 -11.74 -14.05
CA ALA A 101 -21.94 -13.16 -14.32
C ALA A 101 -23.43 -13.46 -14.51
N VAL A 102 -23.89 -13.43 -15.76
CA VAL A 102 -25.23 -13.87 -16.12
C VAL A 102 -25.22 -15.35 -15.81
N SER A 103 -25.67 -15.71 -14.60
CA SER A 103 -26.17 -17.05 -14.35
C SER A 103 -27.26 -17.23 -15.37
N VAL A 104 -26.95 -17.94 -16.45
CA VAL A 104 -27.88 -18.23 -17.52
C VAL A 104 -28.93 -19.15 -16.92
N THR A 105 -29.92 -18.54 -16.27
CA THR A 105 -31.21 -19.17 -16.03
C THR A 105 -31.84 -19.31 -17.40
N TYR A 106 -31.49 -20.38 -18.11
CA TYR A 106 -32.34 -20.91 -19.17
C TYR A 106 -33.67 -21.29 -18.50
N SER A 107 -34.53 -20.29 -18.35
CA SER A 107 -35.96 -20.51 -18.35
C SER A 107 -36.26 -21.05 -19.74
N MET A 108 -36.42 -22.37 -19.85
CA MET A 108 -36.93 -23.00 -21.06
C MET A 108 -38.35 -22.47 -21.30
N PRO A 109 -38.58 -21.63 -22.33
CA PRO A 109 -39.92 -21.22 -22.70
C PRO A 109 -40.46 -22.29 -23.64
N GLY A 110 -41.51 -22.99 -23.21
CA GLY A 110 -42.33 -23.80 -24.11
C GLY A 110 -42.14 -25.30 -23.97
N ARG A 111 -42.93 -25.88 -23.06
CA ARG A 111 -43.58 -27.17 -23.34
C ARG A 111 -45.07 -27.04 -23.14
N SER A 112 -45.71 -26.24 -23.98
CA SER A 112 -47.11 -26.45 -24.34
C SER A 112 -47.14 -27.56 -25.40
N SER A 113 -47.49 -28.77 -24.99
CA SER A 113 -47.94 -29.82 -25.91
C SER A 113 -49.34 -30.26 -25.48
N SER A 114 -50.31 -29.48 -25.95
CA SER A 114 -51.70 -29.87 -26.13
C SER A 114 -51.84 -30.61 -27.46
N PHE A 115 -52.14 -31.90 -27.43
CA PHE A 115 -52.71 -32.73 -28.52
C PHE A 115 -53.31 -33.95 -27.80
N GLY A 116 -54.63 -34.10 -27.62
CA GLY A 116 -55.64 -34.49 -28.62
C GLY A 116 -56.19 -35.88 -28.23
N VAL A 117 -57.36 -35.96 -27.58
CA VAL A 117 -58.58 -36.62 -28.09
C VAL A 117 -58.33 -37.91 -28.87
N HIS A 118 -58.53 -39.06 -28.22
CA HIS A 118 -59.61 -40.02 -28.51
C HIS A 118 -59.68 -41.12 -27.44
#